data_AF-A0A380A2L9-F1
#
_entry.id   AF-A0A380A2L9-F1
#
_cell.length_a   1.000
_cell.length_b   1.000
_cell.length_c   1.000
_cell.angle_alpha   90.00
_cell.angle_beta   90.00
_cell.angle_gamma   90.00
#
_symmetry.space_group_name_H-M   'P 1'
#
loop_
_entity.id
_entity.type
_entity.pdbx_description
1 polymer ?
#
loop_
_entity_poly.entity_id
_entity_poly.type
_entity_poly.pdbx_seq_one_letter_code
_entity_poly.pdbx_strand_id
1 'polypeptide(L)'
;MQQLSQLDAIKKEYQEKRSVFIPGDTMKDILLTLGAQPEAFTKLTQVSNNLADDPTQPFRKSRNGRFCFNFDNDRIERLEFQPFVLSVEEDFIRHDSGQIRHFRGINDDLQLNTVFQAIMRFKAYIIDGVSVAPRARLNQDINKFVCTVFNRLPFIPCCPATGLFPALS
;
A
#
# COMPACT_ATOMS: atom_id res chain seq x y z
N MET A 1 11.57 23.14 11.28
CA MET A 1 12.48 23.21 10.11
C MET A 1 13.25 21.91 9.87
N GLN A 2 13.83 21.25 10.89
CA GLN A 2 14.60 19.99 10.70
C GLN A 2 13.82 18.82 10.05
N GLN A 3 12.54 18.64 10.38
CA GLN A 3 11.73 17.55 9.82
C GLN A 3 11.37 17.77 8.33
N LEU A 4 11.20 19.02 7.89
CA LEU A 4 10.98 19.33 6.48
C LEU A 4 12.25 19.03 5.67
N SER A 5 13.42 19.44 6.17
CA SER A 5 14.70 19.09 5.52
C SER A 5 14.95 17.58 5.46
N GLN A 6 14.42 16.82 6.42
CA GLN A 6 14.51 15.36 6.41
C GLN A 6 13.59 14.73 5.35
N LEU A 7 12.36 15.24 5.20
CA LEU A 7 11.44 14.80 4.14
C LEU A 7 11.99 15.09 2.75
N ASP A 8 12.58 16.28 2.54
CA ASP A 8 13.22 16.64 1.27
C ASP A 8 14.40 15.70 0.96
N ALA A 9 15.21 15.35 1.97
CA ALA A 9 16.32 14.41 1.81
C ALA A 9 15.84 13.00 1.42
N ILE A 10 14.78 12.50 2.08
CA ILE A 10 14.16 11.21 1.74
C ILE A 10 13.58 11.24 0.32
N LYS A 11 12.91 12.32 -0.06
CA LYS A 11 12.37 12.51 -1.42
C LYS A 11 13.48 12.44 -2.45
N LYS A 12 14.56 13.18 -2.23
CA LYS A 12 15.73 13.19 -3.12
C LYS A 12 16.34 11.80 -3.27
N GLU A 13 16.57 11.10 -2.16
CA GLU A 13 17.12 9.75 -2.19
C GLU A 13 16.21 8.78 -2.96
N TYR A 14 14.88 8.85 -2.75
CA TYR A 14 13.93 8.03 -3.49
C TYR A 14 13.91 8.37 -4.99
N GLN A 15 13.98 9.64 -5.36
CA GLN A 15 14.01 10.05 -6.76
C GLN A 15 15.26 9.56 -7.48
N GLU A 16 16.42 9.55 -6.80
CA GLU A 16 17.70 9.07 -7.33
C GLU A 16 17.78 7.53 -7.39
N LYS A 17 17.43 6.85 -6.30
CA LYS A 17 17.66 5.40 -6.13
C LYS A 17 16.44 4.54 -6.43
N ARG A 18 15.26 5.15 -6.62
CA ARG A 18 13.94 4.48 -6.72
C ARG A 18 13.57 3.62 -5.51
N SER A 19 14.31 3.75 -4.41
CA SER A 19 14.08 3.04 -3.14
C SER A 19 14.71 3.82 -2.00
N VAL A 20 14.07 3.80 -0.83
CA VAL A 20 14.59 4.36 0.41
C VAL A 20 14.11 3.52 1.60
N PHE A 21 15.00 3.24 2.54
CA PHE A 21 14.65 2.59 3.81
C PHE A 21 14.52 3.65 4.90
N ILE A 22 13.45 3.58 5.69
CA ILE A 22 13.16 4.54 6.75
C ILE A 22 12.91 3.75 8.04
N PRO A 23 13.68 3.98 9.12
CA PRO A 23 13.44 3.35 10.41
C PRO A 23 12.01 3.61 10.93
N GLY A 24 11.45 2.65 11.66
CA GLY A 24 10.07 2.72 12.14
C GLY A 24 9.79 3.94 13.01
N ASP A 25 10.68 4.28 13.94
CA ASP A 25 10.55 5.45 14.81
C ASP A 25 10.60 6.76 14.00
N THR A 26 11.52 6.84 13.03
CA THR A 26 11.60 7.98 12.11
C THR A 26 10.32 8.14 11.28
N MET A 27 9.80 7.03 10.74
CA MET A 27 8.53 7.05 10.00
C MET A 27 7.38 7.50 10.91
N LYS A 28 7.32 7.01 12.15
CA LYS A 28 6.30 7.40 13.12
C LYS A 28 6.31 8.91 13.35
N ASP A 29 7.49 9.50 13.58
CA ASP A 29 7.63 10.95 13.77
C ASP A 29 7.18 11.75 12.55
N ILE A 30 7.56 11.30 11.35
CA ILE A 30 7.11 11.89 10.08
C ILE A 30 5.58 11.86 9.98
N LEU A 31 4.96 10.72 10.27
CA LEU A 31 3.51 10.56 10.14
C LEU A 31 2.76 11.43 11.15
N LEU A 32 3.26 11.58 12.37
CA LEU A 32 2.71 12.50 13.37
C LEU A 32 2.74 13.95 12.85
N THR A 33 3.86 14.39 12.27
CA THR A 33 3.98 15.73 11.65
C THR A 33 3.03 15.90 10.45
N LEU A 34 2.73 14.83 9.72
CA LEU A 34 1.76 14.82 8.62
C LEU A 34 0.29 14.69 9.08
N GLY A 35 0.02 14.79 10.38
CA GLY A 35 -1.32 14.85 10.96
C GLY A 35 -1.88 13.50 11.43
N ALA A 36 -1.05 12.46 11.55
CA ALA A 36 -1.47 11.23 12.22
C ALA A 36 -1.75 11.49 13.70
N GLN A 37 -2.79 10.85 14.23
CA GLN A 37 -3.11 10.92 15.66
C GLN A 37 -2.37 9.78 16.40
N PRO A 38 -1.75 10.03 17.57
CA PRO A 38 -1.00 9.00 18.30
C PRO A 38 -1.82 7.73 18.59
N GLU A 39 -3.10 7.86 18.91
CA GLU A 39 -3.99 6.75 19.24
C GLU A 39 -4.36 5.91 18.02
N ALA A 40 -4.27 6.50 16.82
CA ALA A 40 -4.58 5.82 15.58
C ALA A 40 -3.53 4.75 15.22
N PHE A 41 -2.31 4.82 15.78
CA PHE A 41 -1.31 3.76 15.66
C PHE A 41 -1.79 2.46 16.30
N THR A 42 -2.34 2.53 17.51
CA THR A 42 -2.92 1.35 18.20
C THR A 42 -4.10 0.79 17.44
N LYS A 43 -4.96 1.64 16.85
CA LYS A 43 -6.07 1.18 16.02
C LYS A 43 -5.57 0.48 14.76
N LEU A 44 -4.49 0.98 14.15
CA LEU A 44 -3.93 0.42 12.92
C LEU A 44 -3.47 -1.03 13.09
N THR A 45 -2.92 -1.40 14.25
CA THR A 45 -2.48 -2.79 14.53
C THR A 45 -3.64 -3.79 14.56
N GLN A 46 -4.87 -3.31 14.79
CA GLN A 46 -6.07 -4.15 14.90
C GLN A 46 -6.82 -4.30 13.58
N VAL A 47 -6.57 -3.45 12.58
CA VAL A 47 -7.28 -3.47 11.28
C VAL A 47 -7.20 -4.85 10.62
N SER A 48 -6.06 -5.53 10.73
CA SER A 48 -5.84 -6.83 10.10
C SER A 48 -6.73 -7.95 10.66
N ASN A 49 -7.34 -7.75 11.83
CA ASN A 49 -8.29 -8.71 12.43
C ASN A 49 -9.60 -8.82 11.62
N ASN A 50 -9.93 -7.79 10.82
CA ASN A 50 -11.17 -7.72 10.04
C ASN A 50 -10.98 -8.10 8.55
N LEU A 51 -9.84 -8.71 8.21
CA LEU A 51 -9.56 -9.13 6.83
C LEU A 51 -10.41 -10.35 6.44
N ALA A 52 -10.80 -10.38 5.17
CA ALA A 52 -11.49 -11.51 4.55
C ALA A 52 -10.50 -12.46 3.88
N ASP A 53 -10.94 -13.67 3.53
CA ASP A 53 -10.08 -14.61 2.80
C ASP A 53 -9.67 -14.04 1.44
N ASP A 54 -8.41 -14.25 1.08
CA ASP A 54 -7.88 -13.78 -0.19
C ASP A 54 -8.33 -14.69 -1.34
N PRO A 55 -8.92 -14.13 -2.41
CA PRO A 55 -9.45 -14.92 -3.53
C PRO A 55 -8.36 -15.58 -4.40
N THR A 56 -7.08 -15.24 -4.18
CA THR A 56 -5.95 -15.71 -4.99
C THR A 56 -5.01 -16.65 -4.25
N GLN A 57 -4.96 -16.58 -2.93
CA GLN A 57 -4.00 -17.33 -2.13
C GLN A 57 -4.67 -17.81 -0.83
N PRO A 58 -4.88 -19.12 -0.65
CA PRO A 58 -5.64 -19.65 0.49
C PRO A 58 -4.92 -19.56 1.84
N PHE A 59 -3.66 -19.12 1.86
CA PHE A 59 -2.83 -18.97 3.07
C PHE A 59 -2.70 -17.50 3.54
N ARG A 60 -3.58 -16.61 3.05
CA ARG A 60 -3.60 -15.22 3.50
C ARG A 60 -5.00 -14.64 3.49
N LYS A 61 -5.19 -13.62 4.32
CA LYS A 61 -6.38 -12.77 4.30
C LYS A 61 -6.03 -11.43 3.67
N SER A 62 -6.97 -10.84 2.94
CA SER A 62 -6.74 -9.56 2.29
C SER A 62 -7.99 -8.72 2.08
N ARG A 63 -7.75 -7.41 1.98
CA ARG A 63 -8.68 -6.42 1.44
C ARG A 63 -7.91 -5.46 0.54
N ASN A 64 -8.58 -4.93 -0.49
CA ASN A 64 -7.98 -3.94 -1.37
C ASN A 64 -8.82 -2.66 -1.48
N GLY A 65 -8.18 -1.59 -1.91
CA GLY A 65 -8.85 -0.34 -2.22
C GLY A 65 -8.05 0.45 -3.25
N ARG A 66 -8.73 1.37 -3.92
CA ARG A 66 -8.14 2.23 -4.96
C ARG A 66 -8.28 3.67 -4.53
N PHE A 67 -7.21 4.42 -4.71
CA PHE A 67 -7.14 5.82 -4.37
C PHE A 67 -6.53 6.59 -5.54
N CYS A 68 -7.03 7.79 -5.79
CA CYS A 68 -6.45 8.74 -6.74
C CYS A 68 -5.61 9.75 -5.97
N PHE A 69 -4.34 9.88 -6.33
CA PHE A 69 -3.54 11.05 -6.00
C PHE A 69 -3.74 12.06 -7.11
N ASN A 70 -4.41 13.16 -6.79
CA ASN A 70 -4.67 14.26 -7.70
C ASN A 70 -3.74 15.42 -7.34
N PHE A 71 -2.66 15.56 -8.10
CA PHE A 71 -1.64 16.57 -7.86
C PHE A 71 -2.04 17.95 -8.39
N ASP A 72 -3.07 18.06 -9.24
CA ASP A 72 -3.57 19.35 -9.72
C ASP A 72 -4.28 20.15 -8.63
N ASN A 73 -4.81 19.48 -7.60
CA ASN A 73 -5.60 20.12 -6.54
C ASN A 73 -5.26 19.62 -5.13
N ASP A 74 -4.12 18.93 -4.97
CA ASP A 74 -3.63 18.40 -3.70
C ASP A 74 -4.63 17.51 -2.95
N ARG A 75 -5.39 16.68 -3.68
CA ARG A 75 -6.38 15.76 -3.10
C ARG A 75 -5.99 14.30 -3.23
N ILE A 76 -6.37 13.54 -2.21
CA ILE A 76 -6.34 12.08 -2.22
C ILE A 76 -7.77 11.60 -2.05
N GLU A 77 -8.27 10.86 -3.04
CA GLU A 77 -9.69 10.48 -3.11
C GLU A 77 -9.84 8.98 -3.26
N ARG A 78 -10.79 8.39 -2.54
CA ARG A 78 -11.13 6.98 -2.74
C ARG A 78 -11.86 6.84 -4.07
N LEU A 79 -11.38 5.92 -4.89
CA LEU A 79 -12.03 5.55 -6.14
C LEU A 79 -13.00 4.39 -5.92
N GLU A 80 -13.90 4.24 -6.89
CA GLU A 80 -14.77 3.07 -6.96
C GLU A 80 -13.96 1.78 -7.00
N PHE A 81 -14.52 0.76 -6.37
CA PHE A 81 -13.97 -0.58 -6.41
C PHE A 81 -13.94 -1.08 -7.85
N GLN A 82 -12.80 -1.64 -8.26
CA GLN A 82 -12.66 -2.33 -9.53
C GLN A 82 -12.00 -3.69 -9.29
N PRO A 83 -12.45 -4.75 -10.00
CA PRO A 83 -11.76 -6.03 -9.99
C PRO A 83 -10.29 -5.86 -10.37
N PHE A 84 -9.42 -6.65 -9.73
CA PHE A 84 -7.99 -6.57 -9.95
C PHE A 84 -7.56 -7.64 -10.94
N VAL A 85 -6.87 -7.22 -12.00
CA VAL A 85 -6.28 -8.10 -13.01
C VAL A 85 -4.79 -7.77 -13.06
N LEU A 86 -3.96 -8.80 -13.05
CA LEU A 86 -2.56 -8.70 -13.42
C LEU A 86 -2.39 -9.50 -14.68
N SER A 87 -1.93 -8.86 -15.74
CA SER A 87 -1.83 -9.47 -17.06
C SER A 87 -0.38 -9.58 -17.53
N VAL A 88 -0.15 -10.42 -18.54
CA VAL A 88 1.19 -10.60 -19.13
C VAL A 88 1.69 -9.30 -19.75
N GLU A 89 0.77 -8.48 -20.28
CA GLU A 89 1.07 -7.16 -20.84
C GLU A 89 1.55 -6.14 -19.79
N GLU A 90 1.34 -6.42 -18.50
CA GLU A 90 1.85 -5.65 -17.37
C GLU A 90 3.10 -6.31 -16.73
N ASP A 91 3.81 -7.14 -17.49
CA ASP A 91 4.98 -7.94 -17.07
C ASP A 91 4.70 -8.91 -15.92
N PHE A 92 3.43 -9.22 -15.66
CA PHE A 92 3.07 -10.22 -14.67
C PHE A 92 2.97 -11.59 -15.33
N ILE A 93 4.05 -12.37 -15.27
CA ILE A 93 4.12 -13.73 -15.83
C ILE A 93 3.96 -14.75 -14.70
N ARG A 94 2.76 -15.31 -14.56
CA ARG A 94 2.43 -16.35 -13.59
C ARG A 94 1.33 -17.24 -14.17
N HIS A 95 1.11 -18.42 -13.58
CA HIS A 95 0.09 -19.36 -14.07
C HIS A 95 -1.35 -18.79 -14.00
N ASP A 96 -1.58 -17.75 -13.20
CA ASP A 96 -2.86 -17.08 -13.02
C ASP A 96 -2.89 -15.65 -13.61
N SER A 97 -1.98 -15.35 -14.55
CA SER A 97 -2.03 -14.10 -15.31
C SER A 97 -3.34 -13.99 -16.10
N GLY A 98 -3.91 -12.79 -16.16
CA GLY A 98 -5.19 -12.52 -16.82
C GLY A 98 -6.44 -12.87 -16.00
N GLN A 99 -6.31 -13.53 -14.84
CA GLN A 99 -7.47 -13.85 -14.01
C GLN A 99 -8.05 -12.61 -13.31
N ILE A 100 -9.38 -12.49 -13.34
CA ILE A 100 -10.14 -11.43 -12.66
C ILE A 100 -10.32 -11.78 -11.19
N ARG A 101 -9.84 -10.90 -10.31
CA ARG A 101 -9.82 -11.13 -8.86
C ARG A 101 -10.75 -10.16 -8.15
N HIS A 102 -11.69 -10.70 -7.39
CA HIS A 102 -12.66 -9.93 -6.62
C HIS A 102 -12.26 -9.92 -5.15
N PHE A 103 -11.37 -9.00 -4.80
CA PHE A 103 -11.01 -8.74 -3.42
C PHE A 103 -12.16 -8.08 -2.66
N ARG A 104 -12.23 -8.27 -1.34
CA ARG A 104 -13.11 -7.45 -0.50
C ARG A 104 -12.52 -6.04 -0.38
N GLY A 105 -13.38 -5.03 -0.46
CA GLY A 105 -12.98 -3.63 -0.31
C GLY A 105 -12.41 -3.31 1.08
N ILE A 106 -11.52 -2.33 1.14
CA ILE A 106 -11.09 -1.70 2.40
C ILE A 106 -12.29 -1.06 3.12
N ASN A 107 -12.33 -1.24 4.43
CA ASN A 107 -13.36 -0.73 5.33
C ASN A 107 -12.92 0.57 6.01
N ASP A 108 -13.87 1.20 6.70
CA ASP A 108 -13.73 2.45 7.47
C ASP A 108 -12.63 2.39 8.53
N ASP A 109 -12.40 1.22 9.11
CA ASP A 109 -11.35 0.98 10.11
C ASP A 109 -9.94 1.35 9.60
N LEU A 110 -9.66 1.14 8.31
CA LEU A 110 -8.41 1.54 7.68
C LEU A 110 -8.52 2.89 6.97
N GLN A 111 -9.55 3.14 6.15
CA GLN A 111 -9.59 4.36 5.34
C GLN A 111 -9.75 5.65 6.18
N LEU A 112 -10.42 5.55 7.34
CA LEU A 112 -10.58 6.68 8.27
C LEU A 112 -9.43 6.76 9.29
N ASN A 113 -8.48 5.82 9.27
CA ASN A 113 -7.32 5.85 10.15
C ASN A 113 -6.37 6.98 9.72
N THR A 114 -6.06 7.91 10.64
CA THR A 114 -5.22 9.07 10.33
C THR A 114 -3.76 8.73 10.07
N VAL A 115 -3.24 7.60 10.61
CA VAL A 115 -1.92 7.07 10.25
C VAL A 115 -1.92 6.63 8.79
N PHE A 116 -2.95 5.91 8.36
CA PHE A 116 -3.08 5.50 6.95
C PHE A 116 -3.19 6.71 6.02
N GLN A 117 -3.98 7.72 6.39
CA GLN A 117 -4.08 8.96 5.62
C GLN A 117 -2.74 9.70 5.55
N ALA A 118 -1.98 9.77 6.65
CA ALA A 118 -0.64 10.35 6.68
C ALA A 118 0.36 9.56 5.81
N ILE A 119 0.28 8.22 5.79
CA ILE A 119 1.09 7.38 4.89
C ILE A 119 0.77 7.70 3.43
N MET A 120 -0.50 7.92 3.09
CA MET A 120 -0.90 8.29 1.74
C MET A 120 -0.36 9.67 1.34
N ARG A 121 -0.39 10.65 2.25
CA ARG A 121 0.24 11.98 2.04
C ARG A 121 1.75 11.87 1.86
N PHE A 122 2.41 11.14 2.75
CA PHE A 122 3.85 10.86 2.66
C PHE A 122 4.19 10.26 1.30
N LYS A 123 3.49 9.20 0.90
CA LYS A 123 3.70 8.54 -0.38
C LYS A 123 3.50 9.50 -1.56
N ALA A 124 2.41 10.26 -1.58
CA ALA A 124 2.14 11.23 -2.63
C ALA A 124 3.28 12.26 -2.75
N TYR A 125 3.75 12.80 -1.63
CA TYR A 125 4.84 13.76 -1.61
C TYR A 125 6.18 13.18 -2.14
N ILE A 126 6.50 11.94 -1.78
CA ILE A 126 7.76 11.28 -2.20
C ILE A 126 7.77 10.93 -3.69
N ILE A 127 6.63 10.46 -4.23
CA ILE A 127 6.54 10.05 -5.64
C ILE A 127 6.24 11.23 -6.58
N ASP A 128 5.90 12.39 -6.04
CA ASP A 128 5.69 13.59 -6.84
C ASP A 128 6.97 13.95 -7.62
N GLY A 129 6.81 14.25 -8.91
CA GLY A 129 7.90 14.46 -9.87
C GLY A 129 8.64 13.20 -10.33
N VAL A 130 8.22 12.01 -9.93
CA VAL A 130 8.83 10.74 -10.40
C VAL A 130 8.28 10.37 -11.77
N SER A 131 9.18 10.28 -12.77
CA SER A 131 8.87 9.65 -14.05
C SER A 131 8.64 8.15 -13.87
N VAL A 132 7.50 7.66 -14.36
CA VAL A 132 7.12 6.25 -14.36
C VAL A 132 7.01 5.79 -15.81
N ALA A 133 7.42 4.55 -16.06
CA ALA A 133 7.26 3.93 -17.38
C ALA A 133 5.77 3.95 -17.79
N PRO A 134 5.43 4.46 -18.98
CA PRO A 134 4.06 4.48 -19.46
C PRO A 134 3.44 3.09 -19.48
N ARG A 135 2.20 2.98 -19.03
CA ARG A 135 1.42 1.73 -19.12
C ARG A 135 0.32 1.88 -20.16
N ALA A 136 0.14 0.84 -20.96
CA ALA A 136 -0.94 0.79 -21.93
C ALA A 136 -2.29 1.05 -21.24
N ARG A 137 -3.20 1.76 -21.94
CA ARG A 137 -4.56 2.07 -21.48
C ARG A 137 -4.66 3.05 -20.30
N LEU A 138 -3.54 3.65 -19.86
CA LEU A 138 -3.56 4.80 -18.94
C LEU A 138 -3.27 6.09 -19.72
N ASN A 139 -4.00 7.15 -19.39
CA ASN A 139 -3.72 8.49 -19.88
C ASN A 139 -2.45 9.02 -19.20
N GLN A 140 -1.41 9.30 -20.00
CA GLN A 140 -0.11 9.75 -19.50
C GLN A 140 -0.02 11.29 -19.41
N ASP A 141 -1.00 12.01 -19.96
CA ASP A 141 -1.01 13.47 -20.06
C ASP A 141 -1.71 14.14 -18.86
N ILE A 142 -2.08 13.36 -17.84
CA ILE A 142 -2.75 13.86 -16.64
C ILE A 142 -1.85 13.72 -15.41
N ASN A 143 -1.90 14.72 -14.54
CA ASN A 143 -1.12 14.76 -13.31
C ASN A 143 -1.83 14.01 -12.17
N LYS A 144 -2.21 12.76 -12.44
CA LYS A 144 -2.98 11.92 -11.51
C LYS A 144 -2.44 10.51 -11.49
N PHE A 145 -2.35 9.94 -10.29
CA PHE A 145 -1.84 8.59 -10.08
C PHE A 145 -2.87 7.72 -9.38
N VAL A 146 -3.03 6.49 -9.86
CA VAL A 146 -3.85 5.48 -9.20
C VAL A 146 -2.98 4.68 -8.23
N CYS A 147 -3.32 4.72 -6.94
CA CYS A 147 -2.70 3.92 -5.90
C CYS A 147 -3.66 2.77 -5.52
N THR A 148 -3.27 1.54 -5.82
CA THR A 148 -3.97 0.36 -5.30
C THR A 148 -3.32 -0.06 -3.99
N VAL A 149 -4.13 -0.11 -2.92
CA VAL A 149 -3.71 -0.51 -1.58
C VAL A 149 -4.16 -1.93 -1.32
N PHE A 150 -3.25 -2.75 -0.81
CA PHE A 150 -3.54 -4.09 -0.32
C PHE A 150 -3.19 -4.17 1.17
N ASN A 151 -4.18 -4.46 2.01
CA ASN A 151 -3.92 -4.93 3.37
C ASN A 151 -3.90 -6.45 3.34
N ARG A 152 -2.81 -7.06 3.78
CA ARG A 152 -2.58 -8.51 3.70
C ARG A 152 -2.04 -9.02 5.02
N LEU A 153 -2.63 -10.11 5.51
CA LEU A 153 -2.12 -10.86 6.64
C LEU A 153 -1.87 -12.30 6.19
N PRO A 154 -0.60 -12.71 6.02
CA PRO A 154 -0.29 -14.12 5.83
C PRO A 154 -0.61 -14.87 7.12
N PHE A 155 -1.14 -16.07 7.00
CA PHE A 155 -1.18 -17.02 8.10
C PHE A 155 -0.46 -18.28 7.63
N ILE A 156 0.42 -18.80 8.47
CA ILE A 156 0.97 -20.12 8.24
C ILE A 156 -0.11 -21.07 8.73
N PRO A 157 -0.82 -21.81 7.85
CA PRO A 157 -1.67 -22.87 8.34
C PRO A 157 -0.76 -23.84 9.10
N CYS A 158 -0.96 -23.97 10.41
CA CYS A 158 -0.41 -25.10 11.13
C CYS A 158 -0.88 -26.35 10.39
N CYS A 159 0.05 -27.09 9.79
CA CYS A 159 -0.28 -28.34 9.12
C CYS A 159 -0.98 -29.25 10.16
N PRO A 160 -2.26 -29.63 9.99
CA PRO A 160 -2.95 -30.45 10.98
C PRO A 160 -2.49 -31.92 10.98
N ALA A 161 -1.44 -32.27 10.23
CA ALA A 161 -1.02 -33.65 10.03
C ALA A 161 0.50 -33.75 9.93
N THR A 162 1.15 -33.69 11.10
CA THR A 162 2.40 -34.37 11.53
C THR A 162 3.08 -33.43 12.52
N GLY A 163 3.11 -33.80 13.80
CA GLY A 163 3.78 -33.07 14.87
C GLY A 163 5.31 -33.10 14.76
N LEU A 164 5.86 -32.55 13.68
CA LEU A 164 7.28 -32.41 13.43
C LEU A 164 7.53 -31.03 12.84
N PHE A 165 7.99 -30.12 13.70
CA PHE A 165 8.77 -28.97 13.25
C PHE A 165 10.01 -29.52 12.51
N PRO A 166 10.38 -29.03 11.32
CA PRO A 166 11.71 -29.26 10.82
C PRO A 166 12.64 -28.44 11.72
N ALA A 167 13.41 -29.14 12.55
CA ALA A 167 14.57 -28.55 13.20
C ALA A 167 15.49 -28.03 12.09
N LEU A 168 15.80 -26.73 12.15
CA LEU A 168 16.91 -26.17 11.40
C LEU A 168 18.19 -26.79 11.94
N SER A 169 18.85 -27.62 11.12
CA SER A 169 20.26 -28.01 11.25
C SER A 169 21.03 -27.44 10.09
#